data_AF-A0A1G0ZMK1-F1
#
_entry.id   AF-A0A1G0ZMK1-F1
#
_cell.length_a   1.000
_cell.length_b   1.000
_cell.length_c   1.000
_cell.angle_alpha   90.00
_cell.angle_beta   90.00
_cell.angle_gamma   90.00
#
_symmetry.space_group_name_H-M   'P 1'
#
loop_
_entity.id
_entity.type
_entity.pdbx_description
1 polymer ?
#
loop_
_entity_poly.entity_id
_entity_poly.type
_entity_poly.pdbx_seq_one_letter_code
_entity_poly.pdbx_strand_id
1 'polypeptide(L)'
;MKSRNLINIVPVLGLFLFICGCETLDADSKSKEPSYVMTINEIVKYPRANRLEVEVPAYNGNTKWINSNAFLHSRNIKEIEMIPSAQKKGFYDLQLKLDYHGKLAWMQLSVKYAYGDLGFLIDGVYYRSVTPDKMSSEFEDTVLVRGPFDPVTAKSLKANAQKNYRTYNGEPKSP
;
A
#
# COMPACT_ATOMS: atom_id res chain seq x y z
N MET A 1 -16.39 -70.31 -36.83
CA MET A 1 -15.30 -70.91 -37.63
C MET A 1 -14.65 -69.80 -38.45
N LYS A 2 -13.34 -69.55 -38.24
CA LYS A 2 -12.42 -68.72 -39.08
C LYS A 2 -12.79 -67.24 -39.27
N SER A 3 -11.85 -66.31 -39.45
CA SER A 3 -10.42 -66.21 -39.15
C SER A 3 -10.07 -64.73 -39.33
N ARG A 4 -9.03 -64.29 -38.64
CA ARG A 4 -8.34 -63.00 -38.76
C ARG A 4 -8.03 -62.61 -40.22
N ASN A 5 -7.94 -61.29 -40.48
CA ASN A 5 -6.72 -60.56 -40.90
C ASN A 5 -7.07 -59.05 -40.98
N LEU A 6 -6.50 -58.16 -40.15
CA LEU A 6 -5.19 -57.48 -40.25
C LEU A 6 -5.05 -56.59 -41.50
N ILE A 7 -4.94 -55.27 -41.26
CA ILE A 7 -4.04 -54.25 -41.88
C ILE A 7 -4.44 -52.89 -41.22
N ASN A 8 -3.74 -52.47 -40.17
CA ASN A 8 -2.67 -51.44 -40.19
C ASN A 8 -3.08 -50.08 -40.75
N ILE A 9 -3.50 -49.14 -39.89
CA ILE A 9 -3.17 -47.71 -40.02
C ILE A 9 -2.92 -47.14 -38.61
N VAL A 10 -1.63 -47.01 -38.29
CA VAL A 10 -0.93 -45.98 -37.48
C VAL A 10 -1.46 -45.65 -36.07
N PRO A 11 -0.65 -45.88 -35.01
CA PRO A 11 -0.97 -45.42 -33.66
C PRO A 11 -0.56 -43.95 -33.51
N VAL A 12 -1.51 -43.04 -33.36
CA VAL A 12 -1.25 -41.70 -32.80
C VAL A 12 -1.39 -41.82 -31.28
N LEU A 13 -0.45 -42.54 -30.68
CA LEU A 13 -0.23 -42.57 -29.24
C LEU A 13 1.24 -42.28 -29.02
N GLY A 14 1.54 -41.14 -28.41
CA GLY A 14 2.87 -40.86 -27.88
C GLY A 14 3.48 -39.52 -28.28
N LEU A 15 2.82 -38.40 -27.97
CA LEU A 15 3.52 -37.14 -27.69
C LEU A 15 2.62 -36.11 -26.97
N PHE A 16 2.14 -36.45 -25.77
CA PHE A 16 1.48 -35.48 -24.87
C PHE A 16 1.94 -35.71 -23.41
N LEU A 17 3.24 -35.95 -23.20
CA LEU A 17 3.85 -36.12 -21.88
C LEU A 17 5.09 -35.25 -21.64
N PHE A 18 5.21 -34.15 -22.37
CA PHE A 18 6.10 -33.03 -22.10
C PHE A 18 5.29 -31.82 -22.59
N ILE A 19 4.68 -30.97 -21.78
CA ILE A 19 5.31 -29.94 -20.95
C ILE A 19 4.31 -29.57 -19.84
N CYS A 20 4.39 -30.21 -18.68
CA CYS A 20 3.83 -29.64 -17.45
C CYS A 20 4.81 -29.90 -16.30
N GLY A 21 6.08 -29.65 -16.59
CA GLY A 21 7.16 -29.54 -15.63
C GLY A 21 7.69 -28.12 -15.69
N CYS A 22 6.94 -27.17 -15.13
CA CYS A 22 7.51 -25.93 -14.63
C CYS A 22 7.38 -25.97 -13.11
N GLU A 23 8.37 -26.62 -12.51
CA GLU A 23 9.16 -26.03 -11.43
C GLU A 23 8.36 -25.54 -10.21
N THR A 24 8.19 -26.46 -9.27
CA THR A 24 8.21 -26.14 -7.83
C THR A 24 9.61 -25.67 -7.43
N LEU A 25 10.00 -24.46 -7.85
CA LEU A 25 11.22 -23.78 -7.41
C LEU A 25 10.86 -22.39 -6.87
N ASP A 26 11.44 -22.10 -5.70
CA ASP A 26 11.42 -20.86 -4.93
C ASP A 26 10.16 -20.53 -4.12
N ALA A 27 9.86 -21.40 -3.15
CA ALA A 27 8.96 -21.09 -2.04
C ALA A 27 9.58 -20.19 -0.95
N ASP A 28 10.87 -19.78 -1.05
CA ASP A 28 11.56 -19.05 0.02
C ASP A 28 12.30 -17.75 -0.38
N SER A 29 12.18 -17.26 -1.61
CA SER A 29 12.87 -16.02 -2.04
C SER A 29 11.98 -14.95 -2.68
N LYS A 30 10.65 -15.12 -2.72
CA LYS A 30 9.77 -14.02 -3.11
C LYS A 30 9.87 -12.91 -2.06
N SER A 31 10.63 -11.87 -2.39
CA SER A 31 10.40 -10.52 -1.90
C SER A 31 8.90 -10.27 -1.91
N LYS A 32 8.22 -10.50 -0.77
CA LYS A 32 6.78 -10.27 -0.66
C LYS A 32 6.57 -8.80 -0.99
N GLU A 33 5.91 -8.53 -2.11
CA GLU A 33 5.58 -7.17 -2.55
C GLU A 33 5.07 -6.34 -1.35
N PRO A 34 5.41 -5.05 -1.29
CA PRO A 34 4.87 -4.15 -0.27
C PRO A 34 3.34 -4.23 -0.26
N SER A 35 2.78 -4.34 0.94
CA SER A 35 1.33 -4.44 1.17
C SER A 35 0.93 -3.43 2.23
N TYR A 36 -0.29 -2.91 2.17
CA TYR A 36 -0.72 -1.79 3.04
C TYR A 36 0.22 -0.59 2.91
N VAL A 37 0.60 -0.27 1.67
CA VAL A 37 1.41 0.90 1.34
C VAL A 37 0.54 2.13 1.54
N MET A 38 0.96 2.98 2.47
CA MET A 38 0.30 4.22 2.81
C MET A 38 0.88 5.37 1.99
N THR A 39 0.00 6.19 1.43
CA THR A 39 0.38 7.49 0.85
C THR A 39 -0.54 8.62 1.31
N ILE A 40 0.01 9.83 1.31
CA ILE A 40 -0.75 11.07 1.50
C ILE A 40 -0.62 11.92 0.24
N ASN A 41 -1.76 12.25 -0.35
CA ASN A 41 -1.85 12.93 -1.63
C ASN A 41 -2.74 14.17 -1.54
N GLU A 42 -2.56 15.12 -2.46
CA GLU A 42 -3.49 16.22 -2.64
C GLU A 42 -4.83 15.71 -3.20
N ILE A 43 -5.95 16.17 -2.65
CA ILE A 43 -7.28 15.94 -3.23
C ILE A 43 -7.55 17.03 -4.28
N VAL A 44 -7.82 16.62 -5.52
CA VAL A 44 -8.07 17.52 -6.64
C VAL A 44 -9.59 17.70 -6.79
N LYS A 45 -10.09 18.92 -6.52
CA LYS A 45 -11.53 19.22 -6.61
C LYS A 45 -12.03 19.39 -8.05
N TYR A 46 -11.20 19.98 -8.91
CA TYR A 46 -11.54 20.32 -10.29
C TYR A 46 -10.42 19.80 -11.22
N PRO A 47 -10.49 18.52 -11.64
CA PRO A 47 -9.47 17.94 -12.50
C PRO A 47 -9.46 18.62 -13.86
N ARG A 48 -8.26 18.90 -14.36
CA ARG A 48 -7.96 19.49 -15.67
C ARG A 48 -7.42 18.46 -16.66
N ALA A 49 -7.49 17.17 -16.32
CA ALA A 49 -7.02 16.04 -17.12
C ALA A 49 -5.51 16.08 -17.45
N ASN A 50 -4.70 16.52 -16.48
CA ASN A 50 -3.24 16.50 -16.58
C ASN A 50 -2.69 15.10 -16.22
N ARG A 51 -1.48 14.76 -16.69
CA ARG A 51 -0.81 13.48 -16.39
C ARG A 51 -0.65 13.17 -14.88
N LEU A 52 -0.70 14.19 -14.04
CA LEU A 52 -0.52 14.08 -12.59
C LEU A 52 -1.83 13.97 -11.83
N GLU A 53 -2.98 14.10 -12.48
CA GLU A 53 -4.29 14.05 -11.85
C GLU A 53 -4.92 12.71 -12.20
N VAL A 54 -5.10 11.87 -11.20
CA VAL A 54 -5.59 10.51 -11.38
C VAL A 54 -6.82 10.27 -10.52
N GLU A 55 -7.77 9.54 -11.09
CA GLU A 55 -8.95 9.07 -10.38
C GLU A 55 -8.60 7.75 -9.67
N VAL A 56 -8.85 7.69 -8.37
CA VAL A 56 -8.62 6.50 -7.54
C VAL A 56 -9.93 5.99 -6.95
N PRO A 57 -10.10 4.67 -6.78
CA PRO A 57 -11.26 4.10 -6.12
C PRO A 57 -11.26 4.41 -4.62
N ALA A 58 -12.43 4.38 -4.00
CA ALA A 58 -12.62 4.44 -2.56
C ALA A 58 -13.39 3.20 -2.07
N TYR A 59 -13.25 2.86 -0.79
CA TYR A 59 -13.90 1.67 -0.20
C TYR A 59 -15.44 1.72 -0.19
N ASN A 60 -16.03 2.90 -0.38
CA ASN A 60 -17.48 3.09 -0.48
C ASN A 60 -18.02 2.94 -1.91
N GLY A 61 -17.19 2.51 -2.86
CA GLY A 61 -17.56 2.35 -4.27
C GLY A 61 -17.53 3.64 -5.10
N ASN A 62 -17.27 4.79 -4.46
CA ASN A 62 -17.06 6.05 -5.18
C ASN A 62 -15.60 6.19 -5.62
N THR A 63 -15.29 7.27 -6.34
CA THR A 63 -13.94 7.65 -6.74
C THR A 63 -13.53 8.98 -6.13
N LYS A 64 -12.22 9.24 -6.11
CA LYS A 64 -11.62 10.53 -5.74
C LYS A 64 -10.54 10.89 -6.74
N TRP A 65 -10.50 12.16 -7.12
CA TRP A 65 -9.41 12.70 -7.91
C TRP A 65 -8.29 13.16 -6.98
N ILE A 66 -7.06 12.71 -7.26
CA ILE A 66 -5.87 13.06 -6.48
C ILE A 66 -4.73 13.51 -7.39
N ASN A 67 -3.77 14.22 -6.81
CA ASN A 67 -2.46 14.38 -7.42
C ASN A 67 -1.65 13.10 -7.20
N SER A 68 -1.17 12.45 -8.26
CA SER A 68 -0.43 11.19 -8.22
C SER A 68 0.90 11.31 -7.46
N ASN A 69 1.46 12.51 -7.35
CA ASN A 69 2.67 12.74 -6.56
C ASN A 69 2.31 12.75 -5.07
N ALA A 70 2.64 11.65 -4.39
CA ALA A 70 2.46 11.56 -2.94
C ALA A 70 3.41 12.52 -2.22
N PHE A 71 2.87 13.29 -1.26
CA PHE A 71 3.68 14.12 -0.36
C PHE A 71 4.37 13.29 0.71
N LEU A 72 3.71 12.24 1.19
CA LEU A 72 4.25 11.26 2.13
C LEU A 72 3.95 9.85 1.61
N HIS A 73 4.92 8.96 1.72
CA HIS A 73 4.81 7.57 1.28
C HIS A 73 5.38 6.64 2.36
N SER A 74 5.00 5.36 2.41
CA SER A 74 5.56 4.36 3.34
C SER A 74 7.09 4.25 3.35
N ARG A 75 7.77 4.77 2.32
CA ARG A 75 9.24 4.84 2.28
C ARG A 75 9.81 5.84 3.28
N ASN A 76 8.98 6.75 3.80
CA ASN A 76 9.33 7.78 4.74
C ASN A 76 8.85 7.49 6.17
N ILE A 77 8.20 6.35 6.38
CA ILE A 77 7.54 5.98 7.64
C ILE A 77 8.25 4.75 8.21
N LYS A 78 9.09 4.95 9.22
CA LYS A 78 9.88 3.89 9.86
C LYS A 78 9.01 2.91 10.65
N GLU A 79 7.99 3.43 11.32
CA GLU A 79 7.13 2.69 12.23
C GLU A 79 5.78 3.38 12.37
N ILE A 80 4.74 2.59 12.69
CA ILE A 80 3.39 3.08 12.97
C ILE A 80 2.93 2.49 14.30
N GLU A 81 2.49 3.35 15.20
CA GLU A 81 1.84 2.98 16.44
C GLU A 81 0.34 3.27 16.41
N MET A 82 -0.43 2.44 17.12
CA MET A 82 -1.88 2.54 17.20
C MET A 82 -2.28 3.22 18.50
N ILE A 83 -2.94 4.38 18.41
CA ILE A 83 -3.41 5.12 19.59
C ILE A 83 -4.93 5.04 19.63
N PRO A 84 -5.58 4.71 20.77
CA PRO A 84 -7.03 4.74 20.85
C PRO A 84 -7.59 6.09 20.43
N SER A 85 -8.54 6.10 19.48
CA SER A 85 -9.06 7.35 18.93
C SER A 85 -9.92 8.07 19.96
N ALA A 86 -9.62 9.36 20.17
CA ALA A 86 -10.45 10.23 21.01
C ALA A 86 -11.84 10.47 20.41
N GLN A 87 -11.99 10.32 19.09
CA GLN A 87 -13.23 10.62 18.38
C GLN A 87 -14.23 9.46 18.39
N LYS A 88 -13.74 8.21 18.44
CA LYS A 88 -14.60 7.03 18.30
C LYS A 88 -14.05 5.82 19.05
N LYS A 89 -14.82 5.34 20.03
CA LYS A 89 -14.50 4.14 20.81
C LYS A 89 -14.34 2.92 19.90
N GLY A 90 -13.29 2.15 20.11
CA GLY A 90 -12.97 0.95 19.33
C GLY A 90 -12.30 1.23 17.97
N PHE A 91 -11.94 2.49 17.70
CA PHE A 91 -11.15 2.89 16.55
C PHE A 91 -9.82 3.49 17.02
N TYR A 92 -8.89 3.67 16.10
CA TYR A 92 -7.53 4.14 16.38
C TYR A 92 -7.19 5.40 15.59
N ASP A 93 -6.32 6.22 16.15
CA ASP A 93 -5.48 7.18 15.45
C ASP A 93 -4.11 6.52 15.20
N LEU A 94 -3.33 7.04 14.25
CA LEU A 94 -2.03 6.48 13.89
C LEU A 94 -0.91 7.45 14.27
N GLN A 95 0.03 7.01 15.09
CA GLN A 95 1.27 7.76 15.34
C GLN A 95 2.34 7.22 14.38
N LEU A 96 2.81 8.07 13.47
CA LEU A 96 3.83 7.70 12.49
C LEU A 96 5.19 8.17 12.98
N LYS A 97 6.18 7.29 12.99
CA LYS A 97 7.58 7.66 13.15
C LYS A 97 8.21 7.85 11.78
N LEU A 98 8.64 9.07 11.48
CA LEU A 98 9.13 9.47 10.16
C LEU A 98 10.66 9.41 10.08
N ASP A 99 11.18 9.27 8.87
CA ASP A 99 12.57 9.61 8.58
C ASP A 99 12.75 11.13 8.41
N TYR A 100 13.99 11.55 8.14
CA TYR A 100 14.29 12.97 7.95
C TYR A 100 13.49 13.60 6.80
N HIS A 101 13.34 12.90 5.67
CA HIS A 101 12.61 13.41 4.50
C HIS A 101 11.10 13.47 4.76
N GLY A 102 10.54 12.46 5.42
CA GLY A 102 9.16 12.42 5.86
C GLY A 102 8.84 13.55 6.83
N LYS A 103 9.74 13.82 7.78
CA LYS A 103 9.60 14.96 8.71
C LYS A 103 9.51 16.28 7.95
N LEU A 104 10.44 16.54 7.03
CA LEU A 104 10.42 17.76 6.22
C LEU A 104 9.14 17.89 5.39
N ALA A 105 8.70 16.80 4.77
CA ALA A 105 7.45 16.77 4.03
C ALA A 105 6.24 17.08 4.93
N TRP A 106 6.18 16.48 6.12
CA TRP A 106 5.10 16.73 7.09
C TRP A 106 5.07 18.17 7.57
N MET A 107 6.22 18.76 7.89
CA MET A 107 6.32 20.17 8.29
C MET A 107 5.73 21.08 7.22
N GLN A 108 6.09 20.87 5.95
CA GLN A 108 5.54 21.63 4.82
C GLN A 108 4.03 21.43 4.66
N LEU A 109 3.57 20.17 4.76
CA LEU A 109 2.15 19.83 4.68
C LEU A 109 1.32 20.51 5.78
N SER A 110 1.79 20.48 7.03
CA SER A 110 1.09 21.04 8.18
C SER A 110 0.86 22.56 8.08
N VAL A 111 1.72 23.26 7.34
CA VAL A 111 1.55 24.69 7.08
C VAL A 111 0.66 24.91 5.86
N LYS A 112 0.93 24.22 4.75
CA LYS A 112 0.20 24.40 3.47
C LYS A 112 -1.27 23.97 3.58
N TYR A 113 -1.56 22.93 4.35
CA TYR A 113 -2.89 22.31 4.48
C TYR A 113 -3.45 22.42 5.89
N ALA A 114 -3.08 23.45 6.66
CA ALA A 114 -3.59 23.67 8.02
C ALA A 114 -5.13 23.70 8.10
N TYR A 115 -5.80 24.08 7.00
CA TYR A 115 -7.27 24.14 6.87
C TYR A 115 -7.79 23.32 5.68
N GLY A 116 -6.96 22.41 5.15
CA GLY A 116 -7.24 21.65 3.94
C GLY A 116 -7.20 20.14 4.19
N ASP A 117 -7.93 19.42 3.36
CA ASP A 117 -7.94 17.96 3.40
C ASP A 117 -6.93 17.38 2.42
N LEU A 118 -6.14 16.44 2.92
CA LEU A 118 -5.31 15.54 2.12
C LEU A 118 -5.96 14.17 2.05
N GLY A 119 -5.73 13.46 0.95
CA GLY A 119 -6.18 12.08 0.78
C GLY A 119 -5.20 11.14 1.44
N PHE A 120 -5.69 10.31 2.36
CA PHE A 120 -4.97 9.16 2.90
C PHE A 120 -5.37 7.93 2.08
N LEU A 121 -4.40 7.34 1.40
CA LEU A 121 -4.59 6.17 0.54
C LEU A 121 -3.88 4.95 1.12
N ILE A 122 -4.45 3.78 0.88
CA ILE A 122 -3.86 2.48 1.20
C ILE A 122 -3.87 1.66 -0.08
N ASP A 123 -2.69 1.23 -0.54
CA ASP A 123 -2.50 0.48 -1.79
C ASP A 123 -3.18 1.16 -3.00
N GLY A 124 -3.11 2.50 -3.06
CA GLY A 124 -3.71 3.31 -4.11
C GLY A 124 -5.23 3.52 -3.99
N VAL A 125 -5.89 2.94 -2.98
CA VAL A 125 -7.31 3.13 -2.71
C VAL A 125 -7.50 4.27 -1.71
N TYR A 126 -8.34 5.25 -2.03
CA TYR A 126 -8.71 6.31 -1.09
C TYR A 126 -9.44 5.72 0.12
N TYR A 127 -8.82 5.88 1.28
CA TYR A 127 -9.39 5.47 2.55
C TYR A 127 -10.20 6.60 3.18
N ARG A 128 -9.58 7.79 3.32
CA ARG A 128 -10.21 8.95 3.97
C ARG A 128 -9.49 10.26 3.68
N SER A 129 -10.13 11.36 4.08
CA SER A 129 -9.46 12.65 4.24
C SER A 129 -8.75 12.75 5.60
N VAL A 130 -7.63 13.45 5.63
CA VAL A 130 -6.87 13.79 6.84
C VAL A 130 -6.39 15.23 6.76
N THR A 131 -6.31 15.89 7.92
CA THR A 131 -5.70 17.21 8.06
C THR A 131 -4.40 17.05 8.85
N PRO A 132 -3.25 17.49 8.32
CA PRO A 132 -1.97 17.35 9.01
C PRO A 132 -1.89 18.32 10.20
N ASP A 133 -1.68 17.78 11.40
CA ASP A 133 -1.40 18.58 12.58
C ASP A 133 0.01 19.20 12.50
N LYS A 134 0.16 20.41 13.04
CA LYS A 134 1.49 21.02 13.25
C LYS A 134 2.28 20.18 14.23
N MET A 135 3.56 19.99 13.93
CA MET A 135 4.48 19.38 14.88
C MET A 135 4.71 20.32 16.06
N SER A 136 4.72 19.79 17.28
CA SER A 136 5.01 20.56 18.50
C SER A 136 6.46 21.05 18.54
N SER A 137 7.37 20.31 17.91
CA SER A 137 8.80 20.63 17.85
C SER A 137 9.42 20.10 16.57
N GLU A 138 10.44 20.81 16.05
CA GLU A 138 11.24 20.35 14.91
C GLU A 138 12.17 19.16 15.26
N PHE A 139 12.37 18.90 16.55
CA PHE A 139 13.18 17.78 17.04
C PHE A 139 12.40 16.47 17.15
N GLU A 140 11.06 16.54 17.11
CA GLU A 140 10.24 15.34 17.10
C GLU A 140 10.29 14.66 15.73
N ASP A 141 10.35 13.32 15.73
CA ASP A 141 10.27 12.50 14.52
C ASP A 141 8.93 11.76 14.42
N THR A 142 8.01 11.97 15.37
CA THR A 142 6.68 11.36 15.35
C THR A 142 5.59 12.37 15.06
N VAL A 143 4.58 11.95 14.31
CA VAL A 143 3.40 12.76 13.97
C VAL A 143 2.12 11.96 14.20
N LEU A 144 1.05 12.64 14.57
CA LEU A 144 -0.26 12.01 14.76
C LEU A 144 -1.15 12.22 13.52
N VAL A 145 -1.62 11.13 12.94
CA VAL A 145 -2.68 11.12 11.94
C VAL A 145 -3.98 10.75 12.63
N ARG A 146 -4.86 11.73 12.81
CA ARG A 146 -6.15 11.52 13.46
C ARG A 146 -7.04 10.61 12.62
N GLY A 147 -7.58 9.60 13.28
CA GLY A 147 -8.54 8.64 12.76
C GLY A 147 -9.96 9.21 12.72
N PRO A 148 -10.99 8.34 12.71
CA PRO A 148 -10.95 6.92 13.10
C PRO A 148 -10.45 5.92 12.04
N PHE A 149 -9.46 5.09 12.38
CA PHE A 149 -9.07 3.88 11.66
C PHE A 149 -9.67 2.65 12.34
N ASP A 150 -10.29 1.74 11.58
CA ASP A 150 -10.81 0.52 12.17
C ASP A 150 -9.65 -0.39 12.66
N PRO A 151 -9.91 -1.29 13.62
CA PRO A 151 -8.86 -2.11 14.21
C PRO A 151 -8.08 -2.96 13.20
N VAL A 152 -8.74 -3.45 12.16
CA VAL A 152 -8.11 -4.32 11.15
C VAL A 152 -7.15 -3.49 10.32
N THR A 153 -7.61 -2.36 9.78
CA THR A 153 -6.79 -1.45 8.97
C THR A 153 -5.61 -0.91 9.77
N ALA A 154 -5.84 -0.44 11.00
CA ALA A 154 -4.79 0.11 11.85
C ALA A 154 -3.70 -0.94 12.19
N LYS A 155 -4.13 -2.17 12.52
CA LYS A 155 -3.21 -3.28 12.81
C LYS A 155 -2.40 -3.69 11.58
N SER A 156 -3.03 -3.74 10.41
CA SER A 156 -2.34 -4.08 9.17
C SER A 156 -1.32 -3.01 8.74
N LEU A 157 -1.65 -1.73 8.88
CA LEU A 157 -0.70 -0.63 8.63
C LEU A 157 0.51 -0.72 9.58
N LYS A 158 0.27 -0.91 10.88
CA LYS A 158 1.33 -1.13 11.88
C LYS A 158 2.24 -2.32 11.52
N ALA A 159 1.64 -3.47 11.23
CA ALA A 159 2.38 -4.69 10.94
C ALA A 159 3.26 -4.60 9.68
N ASN A 160 2.90 -3.76 8.71
CA ASN A 160 3.62 -3.63 7.44
C ASN A 160 4.58 -2.44 7.36
N ALA A 161 4.44 -1.44 8.24
CA ALA A 161 5.20 -0.19 8.17
C ALA A 161 6.72 -0.40 8.05
N GLN A 162 7.31 -1.11 9.01
CA GLN A 162 8.76 -1.32 9.06
C GLN A 162 9.26 -2.14 7.87
N LYS A 163 8.51 -3.17 7.46
CA LYS A 163 8.84 -3.98 6.27
C LYS A 163 8.82 -3.12 5.00
N ASN A 164 7.79 -2.30 4.82
CA ASN A 164 7.66 -1.43 3.66
C ASN A 164 8.79 -0.40 3.62
N TYR A 165 9.09 0.25 4.75
CA TYR A 165 10.21 1.19 4.86
C TYR A 165 11.54 0.57 4.42
N ARG A 166 11.87 -0.62 4.94
CA ARG A 166 13.10 -1.34 4.57
C ARG A 166 13.13 -1.70 3.09
N THR A 167 12.01 -2.19 2.57
CA THR A 167 11.90 -2.61 1.16
C THR A 167 12.14 -1.44 0.22
N TYR A 168 11.58 -0.26 0.51
CA TYR A 168 11.76 0.92 -0.34
C TYR A 168 13.11 1.64 -0.17
N ASN A 169 13.85 1.37 0.90
CA ASN A 169 15.14 2.01 1.19
C ASN A 169 16.34 1.06 1.09
N GLY A 170 16.13 -0.21 0.69
CA GLY A 170 17.21 -1.18 0.49
C GLY A 170 17.86 -1.68 1.78
N GLU A 171 17.18 -1.60 2.92
CA GLU A 171 17.70 -2.11 4.19
C GLU A 171 17.58 -3.65 4.25
N PRO A 172 18.59 -4.36 4.77
CA PRO A 172 18.54 -5.82 4.90
C PRO A 172 17.38 -6.26 5.81
N LYS A 173 16.78 -7.41 5.47
CA LYS A 173 15.75 -8.05 6.31
C LYS A 173 16.37 -8.32 7.70
N SER A 174 15.66 -7.96 8.78
CA SER A 174 16.07 -8.44 10.10
C SER A 174 16.11 -9.98 10.08
N PRO A 175 17.10 -10.60 10.74
CA PRO A 175 17.14 -12.05 10.92
C PRO A 175 15.90 -12.56 11.66
#